data_AF-A0AAV7JI67-F1
#
_entry.id   AF-A0AAV7JI67-F1
#
_cell.length_a   1.000
_cell.length_b   1.000
_cell.length_c   1.000
_cell.angle_alpha   90.00
_cell.angle_beta   90.00
_cell.angle_gamma   90.00
#
_symmetry.space_group_name_H-M   'P 1'
#
loop_
_entity.id
_entity.type
_entity.pdbx_description
1 polymer ?
#
loop_
_entity_poly.entity_id
_entity_poly.type
_entity_poly.pdbx_seq_one_letter_code
_entity_poly.pdbx_strand_id
1 'polypeptide(L)'
;MNIKLIDPTSGGPVQSEAVVWGMRKPTVDILVRPETPEIGIVHDDPEEAFYRDLLEIIRYGVSHSVAVENIQMEIKSRRHASVIPMEEIGIYVMQVVLDGPSQPVNSPQELLNYVKTTITHLVQVFVNLINEDEQEIELINAIETVAIGNRMVSHIFQHILYHLYDKDIISQESILSWHGIEPLNYEMKKRTSLRKSIDTIVEWLQNADTDSSD
;
A
#
# COMPACT_ATOMS: atom_id res chain seq x y z
N MET A 1 66.68 5.02 -10.30
CA MET A 1 66.58 5.28 -11.76
C MET A 1 65.67 6.49 -11.97
N ASN A 2 65.92 7.25 -13.02
CA ASN A 2 65.84 8.70 -13.09
C ASN A 2 64.45 9.36 -13.08
N ILE A 3 64.49 10.58 -12.54
CA ILE A 3 63.52 11.69 -12.47
C ILE A 3 63.19 12.24 -13.88
N LYS A 4 61.98 12.79 -14.09
CA LYS A 4 61.78 14.08 -14.78
C LYS A 4 60.39 14.70 -14.57
N LEU A 5 60.38 15.79 -13.79
CA LEU A 5 59.45 16.93 -13.88
C LEU A 5 59.85 17.79 -15.09
N ILE A 6 58.88 18.30 -15.86
CA ILE A 6 59.03 19.51 -16.70
C ILE A 6 57.70 20.29 -16.70
N ASP A 7 57.81 21.55 -16.29
CA ASP A 7 56.89 22.69 -16.46
C ASP A 7 57.51 23.64 -17.53
N PRO A 8 57.12 24.92 -17.71
CA PRO A 8 55.92 25.56 -18.27
C PRO A 8 56.17 26.22 -19.66
N THR A 9 55.09 26.75 -20.28
CA THR A 9 55.03 27.93 -21.17
C THR A 9 56.03 28.15 -22.34
N SER A 10 55.50 28.19 -23.56
CA SER A 10 55.88 29.06 -24.71
C SER A 10 54.77 28.88 -25.76
N GLY A 11 54.17 29.84 -26.45
CA GLY A 11 54.61 31.08 -27.10
C GLY A 11 53.76 31.15 -28.39
N GLY A 12 53.14 32.30 -28.72
CA GLY A 12 52.33 32.49 -29.95
C GLY A 12 53.14 32.34 -31.25
N PRO A 13 52.57 32.58 -32.48
CA PRO A 13 51.88 33.83 -32.81
C PRO A 13 50.71 33.74 -33.84
N VAL A 14 50.26 34.95 -34.19
CA VAL A 14 49.13 35.47 -34.97
C VAL A 14 49.11 35.16 -36.49
N GLN A 15 47.91 34.92 -37.03
CA GLN A 15 47.41 35.28 -38.39
C GLN A 15 45.86 35.37 -38.28
N SER A 16 45.06 36.23 -38.92
CA SER A 16 45.20 37.36 -39.85
C SER A 16 43.78 37.96 -40.00
N GLU A 17 43.67 39.29 -40.15
CA GLU A 17 42.41 40.03 -40.35
C GLU A 17 41.74 39.78 -41.71
N ALA A 18 40.41 39.84 -41.74
CA ALA A 18 39.66 40.42 -42.87
C ALA A 18 38.31 40.98 -42.39
N VAL A 19 38.13 42.27 -42.60
CA VAL A 19 36.95 43.09 -42.28
C VAL A 19 35.92 43.02 -43.41
N VAL A 20 34.65 42.78 -43.09
CA VAL A 20 33.52 43.24 -43.90
C VAL A 20 32.42 43.80 -42.98
N TRP A 21 32.16 45.10 -43.09
CA TRP A 21 31.05 45.79 -42.43
C TRP A 21 29.79 45.74 -43.30
N GLY A 22 28.67 45.32 -42.71
CA GLY A 22 27.33 45.38 -43.31
C GLY A 22 26.23 45.19 -42.27
N MET A 23 25.73 46.30 -41.73
CA MET A 23 24.48 46.49 -40.95
C MET A 23 23.32 45.56 -41.38
N ARG A 24 22.44 44.95 -40.57
CA ARG A 24 21.78 45.23 -39.26
C ARG A 24 21.08 43.93 -38.79
N LYS A 25 20.93 43.71 -37.48
CA LYS A 25 19.64 43.62 -36.73
C LYS A 25 19.92 43.83 -35.23
N PRO A 26 19.02 44.47 -34.45
CA PRO A 26 19.25 44.69 -33.03
C PRO A 26 19.16 43.35 -32.30
N THR A 27 20.22 42.99 -31.57
CA THR A 27 20.14 41.94 -30.56
C THR A 27 19.21 42.47 -29.47
N VAL A 28 18.01 41.91 -29.38
CA VAL A 28 17.27 41.91 -28.13
C VAL A 28 18.12 41.10 -27.17
N ASP A 29 18.73 41.77 -26.18
CA ASP A 29 19.26 41.10 -25.01
C ASP A 29 18.09 40.33 -24.38
N ILE A 30 18.01 39.04 -24.69
CA ILE A 30 17.19 38.12 -23.92
C ILE A 30 17.89 38.08 -22.57
N LEU A 31 17.35 38.84 -21.61
CA LEU A 31 17.55 38.57 -20.21
C LEU A 31 17.24 37.10 -20.00
N VAL A 32 18.29 36.28 -19.93
CA VAL A 32 18.18 34.90 -19.44
C VAL A 32 17.65 35.06 -18.03
N ARG A 33 16.33 34.84 -17.89
CA ARG A 33 15.73 34.69 -16.58
C ARG A 33 16.53 33.58 -15.90
N PRO A 34 17.02 33.76 -14.67
CA PRO A 34 17.59 32.64 -13.95
C PRO A 34 16.51 31.56 -13.94
N GLU A 35 16.82 30.39 -14.49
CA GLU A 35 15.95 29.24 -14.39
C GLU A 35 15.71 29.04 -12.90
N THR A 36 14.47 29.29 -12.48
CA THR A 36 14.02 28.85 -11.17
C THR A 36 14.33 27.37 -11.10
N PRO A 37 15.03 26.88 -10.05
CA PRO A 37 15.24 25.45 -9.92
C PRO A 37 13.88 24.80 -10.01
N GLU A 38 13.67 23.95 -11.02
CA GLU A 38 12.51 23.08 -11.06
C GLU A 38 12.57 22.29 -9.77
N ILE A 39 11.73 22.68 -8.82
CA ILE A 39 11.42 21.85 -7.66
C ILE A 39 10.86 20.60 -8.31
N GLY A 40 11.66 19.53 -8.35
CA GLY A 40 11.25 18.26 -8.92
C GLY A 40 9.95 17.88 -8.24
N ILE A 41 8.84 18.06 -8.94
CA ILE A 41 7.56 17.54 -8.51
C ILE A 41 7.77 16.04 -8.60
N VAL A 42 8.04 15.41 -7.45
CA VAL A 42 7.89 13.98 -7.31
C VAL A 42 6.42 13.76 -7.63
N HIS A 43 6.13 13.24 -8.82
CA HIS A 43 4.83 12.66 -9.09
C HIS A 43 4.80 11.41 -8.21
N ASP A 44 4.22 11.54 -7.00
CA ASP A 44 3.89 10.38 -6.18
C ASP A 44 3.12 9.40 -7.05
N ASP A 45 3.44 8.12 -6.93
CA ASP A 45 2.65 7.06 -7.55
C ASP A 45 1.18 7.25 -7.10
N PRO A 46 0.20 7.33 -8.04
CA PRO A 46 -1.21 7.53 -7.69
C PRO A 46 -1.72 6.51 -6.68
N GLU A 47 -1.21 5.28 -6.72
CA GLU A 47 -1.56 4.22 -5.77
C GLU A 47 -0.98 4.50 -4.38
N GLU A 48 0.30 4.88 -4.30
CA GLU A 48 0.93 5.26 -3.03
C GLU A 48 0.25 6.49 -2.41
N ALA A 49 -0.14 7.48 -3.23
CA ALA A 49 -0.86 8.66 -2.77
C ALA A 49 -2.22 8.28 -2.18
N PHE A 50 -2.99 7.42 -2.86
CA PHE A 50 -4.26 6.92 -2.35
C PHE A 50 -4.08 6.10 -1.06
N TYR A 51 -3.07 5.25 -1.00
CA TYR A 51 -2.74 4.47 0.19
C TYR A 51 -2.47 5.36 1.41
N ARG A 52 -1.64 6.41 1.25
CA ARG A 52 -1.36 7.35 2.33
C ARG A 52 -2.60 8.11 2.80
N ASP A 53 -3.45 8.54 1.86
CA ASP A 53 -4.71 9.20 2.19
C ASP A 53 -5.61 8.28 3.02
N LEU A 54 -5.75 7.00 2.63
CA LEU A 54 -6.50 6.00 3.41
C LEU A 54 -5.89 5.79 4.80
N LEU A 55 -4.56 5.73 4.89
CA LEU A 55 -3.83 5.59 6.15
C LEU A 55 -4.14 6.73 7.11
N GLU A 56 -4.17 7.97 6.63
CA GLU A 56 -4.53 9.14 7.42
C GLU A 56 -6.01 9.10 7.86
N ILE A 57 -6.93 8.85 6.92
CA ILE A 57 -8.38 8.79 7.18
C ILE A 57 -8.69 7.74 8.25
N ILE A 58 -8.16 6.53 8.11
CA ILE A 58 -8.46 5.42 9.03
C ILE A 58 -7.85 5.68 10.41
N ARG A 59 -6.58 6.09 10.49
CA ARG A 59 -5.92 6.37 11.77
C ARG A 59 -6.58 7.53 12.50
N TYR A 60 -6.92 8.61 11.78
CA TYR A 60 -7.63 9.74 12.35
C TYR A 60 -9.04 9.33 12.81
N GLY A 61 -9.77 8.61 11.95
CA GLY A 61 -11.12 8.15 12.21
C GLY A 61 -11.22 7.28 13.46
N VAL A 62 -10.31 6.31 13.62
CA VAL A 62 -10.25 5.44 14.80
C VAL A 62 -9.83 6.22 16.05
N SER A 63 -8.77 7.04 15.98
CA SER A 63 -8.26 7.77 17.15
C SER A 63 -9.23 8.83 17.70
N HIS A 64 -10.10 9.38 16.86
CA HIS A 64 -11.06 10.41 17.24
C HIS A 64 -12.51 9.90 17.29
N SER A 65 -12.75 8.60 17.10
CA SER A 65 -14.09 8.00 17.06
C SER A 65 -15.02 8.73 16.08
N VAL A 66 -14.50 9.05 14.89
CA VAL A 66 -15.26 9.70 13.81
C VAL A 66 -16.37 8.75 13.36
N ALA A 67 -17.59 9.27 13.19
CA ALA A 67 -18.72 8.47 12.71
C ALA A 67 -18.37 7.72 11.42
N VAL A 68 -18.73 6.43 11.36
CA VAL A 68 -18.37 5.54 10.24
C VAL A 68 -18.90 6.07 8.90
N GLU A 69 -20.05 6.75 8.89
CA GLU A 69 -20.62 7.38 7.70
C GLU A 69 -19.71 8.49 7.14
N ASN A 70 -19.04 9.24 8.01
CA ASN A 70 -18.08 10.28 7.59
C ASN A 70 -16.84 9.63 7.00
N ILE A 71 -16.31 8.58 7.64
CA ILE A 71 -15.17 7.81 7.10
C ILE A 71 -15.52 7.25 5.71
N GLN A 72 -16.73 6.69 5.55
CA GLN A 72 -17.20 6.20 4.25
C GLN A 72 -17.26 7.29 3.19
N MET A 73 -17.75 8.48 3.53
CA MET A 73 -17.78 9.62 2.60
C MET A 73 -16.38 10.06 2.19
N GLU A 74 -15.44 10.12 3.14
CA GLU A 74 -14.07 10.49 2.86
C GLU A 74 -13.40 9.46 1.93
N ILE A 75 -13.53 8.16 2.21
CA ILE A 75 -13.00 7.08 1.35
C ILE A 75 -13.58 7.19 -0.07
N LYS A 76 -14.90 7.37 -0.20
CA LYS A 76 -15.55 7.56 -1.51
C LYS A 76 -15.00 8.79 -2.23
N SER A 77 -14.83 9.90 -1.52
CA SER A 77 -14.27 11.13 -2.10
C SER A 77 -12.84 10.92 -2.58
N ARG A 78 -12.00 10.21 -1.82
CA ARG A 78 -10.62 9.91 -2.23
C ARG A 78 -10.57 8.99 -3.43
N ARG A 79 -11.41 7.96 -3.48
CA ARG A 79 -11.46 7.08 -4.65
C ARG A 79 -11.90 7.81 -5.91
N HIS A 80 -12.89 8.70 -5.81
CA HIS A 80 -13.31 9.50 -6.97
C HIS A 80 -12.20 10.41 -7.52
N ALA A 81 -11.18 10.73 -6.72
CA ALA A 81 -10.01 11.49 -7.13
C ALA A 81 -8.82 10.60 -7.55
N SER A 82 -8.93 9.28 -7.45
CA SER A 82 -7.88 8.32 -7.80
C SER A 82 -8.27 7.45 -9.01
N VAL A 83 -7.29 6.68 -9.51
CA VAL A 83 -7.48 5.70 -10.60
C VAL A 83 -7.79 4.29 -10.08
N ILE A 84 -7.96 4.14 -8.77
CA ILE A 84 -8.08 2.85 -8.10
C ILE A 84 -9.46 2.23 -8.38
N PRO A 85 -9.51 0.96 -8.84
CA PRO A 85 -10.75 0.23 -9.04
C PRO A 85 -11.57 0.12 -7.74
N MET A 86 -12.89 0.02 -7.88
CA MET A 86 -13.78 0.00 -6.72
C MET A 86 -13.61 -1.27 -5.89
N GLU A 87 -13.45 -2.39 -6.60
CA GLU A 87 -13.21 -3.73 -6.10
C GLU A 87 -11.93 -3.82 -5.24
N GLU A 88 -10.91 -3.01 -5.52
CA GLU A 88 -9.65 -3.05 -4.79
C GLU A 88 -9.64 -2.20 -3.50
N ILE A 89 -10.62 -1.30 -3.30
CA ILE A 89 -10.62 -0.40 -2.14
C ILE A 89 -10.67 -1.18 -0.83
N GLY A 90 -11.48 -2.25 -0.76
CA GLY A 90 -11.58 -3.08 0.44
C GLY A 90 -10.24 -3.67 0.85
N ILE A 91 -9.43 -4.06 -0.15
CA ILE A 91 -8.08 -4.60 0.03
C ILE A 91 -7.14 -3.52 0.58
N TYR A 92 -7.11 -2.32 0.00
CA TYR A 92 -6.28 -1.21 0.50
C TYR A 92 -6.66 -0.78 1.91
N VAL A 93 -7.96 -0.72 2.22
CA VAL A 93 -8.45 -0.44 3.56
C VAL A 93 -7.89 -1.48 4.53
N MET A 94 -7.96 -2.77 4.21
CA MET A 94 -7.43 -3.82 5.06
C MET A 94 -5.90 -3.74 5.25
N GLN A 95 -5.16 -3.47 4.18
CA GLN A 95 -3.69 -3.28 4.26
C GLN A 95 -3.32 -2.14 5.21
N VAL A 96 -4.01 -0.99 5.09
CA VAL A 96 -3.86 0.14 6.00
C VAL A 96 -4.19 -0.22 7.45
N VAL A 97 -5.21 -1.06 7.68
CA VAL A 97 -5.52 -1.56 9.03
C VAL A 97 -4.38 -2.42 9.57
N LEU A 98 -3.73 -3.24 8.73
CA LEU A 98 -2.60 -4.09 9.13
C LEU A 98 -1.29 -3.31 9.35
N ASP A 99 -1.13 -2.15 8.70
CA ASP A 99 -0.04 -1.20 8.95
C ASP A 99 -0.10 -0.55 10.35
N GLY A 100 -1.22 -0.72 11.04
CA GLY A 100 -1.33 -0.38 12.45
C GLY A 100 -1.50 1.13 12.70
N PRO A 101 -1.48 1.53 13.98
CA PRO A 101 -1.61 2.94 14.39
C PRO A 101 -0.36 3.75 14.03
N SER A 102 -0.46 5.08 14.13
CA SER A 102 0.72 5.97 13.96
C SER A 102 1.79 5.76 15.04
N GLN A 103 1.40 5.21 16.20
CA GLN A 103 2.33 4.91 17.29
C GLN A 103 2.96 3.53 17.09
N PRO A 104 4.24 3.34 17.45
CA PRO A 104 4.89 2.04 17.34
C PRO A 104 4.14 0.96 18.13
N VAL A 105 3.90 -0.16 17.46
CA VAL A 105 3.36 -1.37 18.07
C VAL A 105 4.51 -2.29 18.46
N ASN A 106 4.53 -2.76 19.71
CA ASN A 106 5.68 -3.49 20.25
C ASN A 106 5.41 -4.99 20.38
N SER A 107 4.18 -5.44 20.16
CA SER A 107 3.82 -6.86 20.24
C SER A 107 2.70 -7.24 19.26
N PRO A 108 2.62 -8.53 18.87
CA PRO A 108 1.48 -9.02 18.10
C PRO A 108 0.14 -8.78 18.79
N GLN A 109 0.07 -8.86 20.12
CA GLN A 109 -1.17 -8.64 20.86
C GLN A 109 -1.66 -7.19 20.79
N GLU A 110 -0.74 -6.21 20.89
CA GLU A 110 -1.06 -4.81 20.69
C GLU A 110 -1.58 -4.56 19.27
N LEU A 111 -0.96 -5.18 18.26
CA LEU A 111 -1.41 -5.09 16.87
C LEU A 111 -2.81 -5.69 16.71
N LEU A 112 -3.05 -6.88 17.28
CA LEU A 112 -4.35 -7.54 17.20
C LEU A 112 -5.45 -6.70 17.84
N ASN A 113 -5.19 -6.09 19.00
CA ASN A 113 -6.15 -5.21 19.66
C ASN A 113 -6.50 -4.01 18.78
N TYR A 114 -5.50 -3.39 18.15
CA TYR A 114 -5.73 -2.30 17.20
C TYR A 114 -6.54 -2.76 15.98
N VAL A 115 -6.15 -3.87 15.35
CA VAL A 115 -6.80 -4.41 14.15
C VAL A 115 -8.26 -4.75 14.44
N LYS A 116 -8.55 -5.45 15.55
CA LYS A 116 -9.93 -5.78 15.95
C LYS A 116 -10.77 -4.55 16.23
N THR A 117 -10.22 -3.57 16.94
CA THR A 117 -10.91 -2.30 17.24
C THR A 117 -11.24 -1.56 15.95
N THR A 118 -10.26 -1.48 15.05
CA THR A 118 -10.42 -0.80 13.76
C THR A 118 -11.43 -1.51 12.87
N ILE A 119 -11.34 -2.83 12.70
CA ILE A 119 -12.33 -3.61 11.94
C ILE A 119 -13.73 -3.42 12.53
N THR A 120 -13.87 -3.47 13.85
CA THR A 120 -15.18 -3.28 14.53
C THR A 120 -15.76 -1.89 14.26
N HIS A 121 -14.92 -0.87 14.22
CA HIS A 121 -15.36 0.48 13.86
C HIS A 121 -15.74 0.60 12.38
N LEU A 122 -15.06 -0.15 11.51
CA LEU A 122 -15.20 -0.08 10.05
C LEU A 122 -16.08 -1.19 9.46
N VAL A 123 -16.84 -1.96 10.24
CA VAL A 123 -17.65 -3.09 9.74
C VAL A 123 -18.50 -2.67 8.54
N GLN A 124 -19.23 -1.56 8.65
CA GLN A 124 -20.08 -1.10 7.56
C GLN A 124 -19.28 -0.64 6.34
N VAL A 125 -18.04 -0.16 6.50
CA VAL A 125 -17.15 0.14 5.37
C VAL A 125 -16.79 -1.16 4.65
N PHE A 126 -16.37 -2.19 5.38
CA PHE A 126 -16.00 -3.48 4.80
C PHE A 126 -17.18 -4.14 4.08
N VAL A 127 -18.34 -4.30 4.73
CA VAL A 127 -19.53 -4.93 4.13
C VAL A 127 -20.03 -4.18 2.88
N ASN A 128 -19.79 -2.87 2.79
CA ASN A 128 -20.16 -2.09 1.60
C ASN A 128 -19.17 -2.25 0.44
N LEU A 129 -17.91 -2.59 0.73
CA LEU A 129 -16.83 -2.73 -0.25
C LEU A 129 -16.58 -4.20 -0.66
N ILE A 130 -16.96 -5.13 0.20
CA ILE A 130 -16.71 -6.57 0.11
C ILE A 130 -18.07 -7.25 0.29
N ASN A 131 -18.69 -7.60 -0.83
CA ASN A 131 -20.07 -8.11 -0.87
C ASN A 131 -20.25 -9.29 -1.85
N GLU A 132 -19.17 -9.78 -2.43
CA GLU A 132 -19.11 -10.96 -3.28
C GLU A 132 -18.00 -11.90 -2.78
N ASP A 133 -18.22 -13.22 -2.90
CA ASP A 133 -17.28 -14.25 -2.44
C ASP A 133 -15.87 -14.07 -3.05
N GLU A 134 -15.78 -13.61 -4.29
CA GLU A 134 -14.49 -13.34 -4.95
C GLU A 134 -13.71 -12.24 -4.21
N GLN A 135 -14.39 -11.18 -3.78
CA GLN A 135 -13.78 -10.07 -3.02
C GLN A 135 -13.37 -10.52 -1.60
N GLU A 136 -14.15 -11.40 -0.97
CA GLU A 136 -13.80 -12.00 0.32
C GLU A 136 -12.52 -12.83 0.20
N ILE A 137 -12.41 -13.67 -0.85
CA ILE A 137 -11.22 -14.48 -1.11
C ILE A 137 -10.00 -13.59 -1.42
N GLU A 138 -10.18 -12.52 -2.21
CA GLU A 138 -9.13 -11.53 -2.47
C GLU A 138 -8.66 -10.82 -1.20
N LEU A 139 -9.58 -10.43 -0.32
CA LEU A 139 -9.26 -9.87 1.00
C LEU A 139 -8.40 -10.84 1.81
N ILE A 140 -8.79 -12.11 1.89
CA ILE A 140 -8.04 -13.13 2.63
C ILE A 140 -6.64 -13.31 2.02
N ASN A 141 -6.53 -13.34 0.68
CA ASN A 141 -5.25 -13.41 -0.02
C ASN A 141 -4.34 -12.19 0.24
N ALA A 142 -4.91 -11.00 0.36
CA ALA A 142 -4.17 -9.79 0.70
C ALA A 142 -3.62 -9.86 2.14
N ILE A 143 -4.44 -10.29 3.11
CA ILE A 143 -4.01 -10.47 4.49
C ILE A 143 -2.92 -11.55 4.57
N GLU A 144 -3.07 -12.68 3.85
CA GLU A 144 -2.05 -13.72 3.76
C GLU A 144 -0.73 -13.16 3.21
N THR A 145 -0.79 -12.34 2.17
CA THR A 145 0.39 -11.71 1.57
C THR A 145 1.12 -10.82 2.56
N VAL A 146 0.40 -10.00 3.34
CA VAL A 146 0.99 -9.19 4.41
C VAL A 146 1.58 -10.07 5.52
N ALA A 147 0.87 -11.13 5.94
CA ALA A 147 1.31 -12.04 6.99
C ALA A 147 2.62 -12.75 6.63
N ILE A 148 2.83 -13.12 5.37
CA ILE A 148 4.05 -13.77 4.90
C ILE A 148 5.28 -12.85 5.01
N GLY A 149 5.09 -11.55 4.79
CA GLY A 149 6.13 -10.54 4.91
C GLY A 149 6.32 -9.99 6.33
N ASN A 150 5.28 -10.07 7.17
CA ASN A 150 5.25 -9.45 8.49
C ASN A 150 5.00 -10.47 9.60
N ARG A 151 6.04 -10.73 10.42
CA ARG A 151 5.94 -11.68 11.53
C ARG A 151 4.85 -11.32 12.53
N MET A 152 4.62 -10.05 12.84
CA MET A 152 3.56 -9.68 13.80
C MET A 152 2.20 -10.07 13.26
N VAL A 153 1.94 -9.78 11.98
CA VAL A 153 0.69 -10.14 11.29
C VAL A 153 0.54 -11.67 11.20
N SER A 154 1.62 -12.40 10.86
CA SER A 154 1.60 -13.87 10.86
C SER A 154 1.17 -14.48 12.19
N HIS A 155 1.61 -13.93 13.33
CA HIS A 155 1.22 -14.44 14.66
C HIS A 155 -0.25 -14.24 14.99
N ILE A 156 -0.91 -13.28 14.34
CA ILE A 156 -2.30 -12.92 14.64
C ILE A 156 -3.25 -13.24 13.48
N PHE A 157 -2.74 -13.82 12.40
CA PHE A 157 -3.46 -14.11 11.17
C PHE A 157 -4.77 -14.89 11.42
N GLN A 158 -4.68 -15.99 12.17
CA GLN A 158 -5.83 -16.79 12.56
C GLN A 158 -6.90 -15.96 13.29
N HIS A 159 -6.48 -15.07 14.19
CA HIS A 159 -7.39 -14.21 14.94
C HIS A 159 -8.01 -13.10 14.11
N ILE A 160 -7.32 -12.64 13.05
CA ILE A 160 -7.88 -11.68 12.09
C ILE A 160 -8.99 -12.35 11.30
N LEU A 161 -8.76 -13.55 10.73
CA LEU A 161 -9.77 -14.27 9.95
C LEU A 161 -11.01 -14.59 10.78
N TYR A 162 -10.82 -15.10 12.01
CA TYR A 162 -11.94 -15.36 12.90
C TYR A 162 -12.74 -14.08 13.22
N HIS A 163 -12.06 -12.94 13.40
CA HIS A 163 -12.74 -11.67 13.70
C HIS A 163 -13.48 -11.11 12.49
N LEU A 164 -12.98 -11.29 11.27
CA LEU A 164 -13.70 -10.91 10.04
C LEU A 164 -14.94 -11.79 9.86
N TYR A 165 -14.82 -13.10 10.10
CA TYR A 165 -15.94 -14.04 10.08
C TYR A 165 -17.02 -13.68 11.11
N ASP A 166 -16.63 -13.44 12.38
CA ASP A 166 -17.55 -13.01 13.47
C ASP A 166 -18.22 -11.64 13.21
N LYS A 167 -17.75 -10.89 12.21
CA LYS A 167 -18.29 -9.58 11.83
C LYS A 167 -19.07 -9.63 10.53
N ASP A 168 -19.32 -10.83 9.99
CA ASP A 168 -20.00 -11.05 8.71
C ASP A 168 -19.32 -10.29 7.54
N ILE A 169 -17.99 -10.13 7.60
CA ILE A 169 -17.19 -9.50 6.52
C ILE A 169 -16.67 -10.55 5.54
N ILE A 170 -16.44 -11.78 6.01
CA ILE A 170 -16.09 -12.93 5.19
C ILE A 170 -16.94 -14.12 5.60
N SER A 171 -17.34 -14.92 4.61
CA SER A 171 -18.16 -16.11 4.80
C SER A 171 -17.33 -17.35 5.15
N GLN A 172 -18.04 -18.38 5.61
CA GLN A 172 -17.46 -19.71 5.80
C GLN A 172 -16.98 -20.28 4.47
N GLU A 173 -17.79 -20.15 3.43
CA GLU A 173 -17.57 -20.62 2.07
C GLU A 173 -16.27 -20.03 1.50
N SER A 174 -16.05 -18.73 1.66
CA SER A 174 -14.83 -18.06 1.22
C SER A 174 -13.59 -18.53 1.98
N ILE A 175 -13.68 -18.74 3.30
CA ILE A 175 -12.55 -19.26 4.09
C ILE A 175 -12.18 -20.68 3.64
N LEU A 176 -13.18 -21.56 3.49
CA LEU A 176 -12.98 -22.95 3.07
C LEU A 176 -12.45 -23.05 1.63
N SER A 177 -13.03 -22.25 0.72
CA SER A 177 -12.59 -22.14 -0.67
C SER A 177 -11.15 -21.66 -0.75
N TRP A 178 -10.82 -20.56 -0.07
CA TRP A 178 -9.47 -20.03 -0.01
C TRP A 178 -8.48 -21.06 0.53
N HIS A 179 -8.78 -21.74 1.65
CA HIS A 179 -7.88 -22.71 2.28
C HIS A 179 -7.63 -23.95 1.40
N GLY A 180 -8.65 -24.42 0.67
CA GLY A 180 -8.58 -25.58 -0.21
C GLY A 180 -7.80 -25.36 -1.52
N ILE A 181 -7.53 -24.11 -1.90
CA ILE A 181 -6.73 -23.79 -3.10
C ILE A 181 -5.24 -23.97 -2.79
N GLU A 182 -4.51 -24.75 -3.58
CA GLU A 182 -3.06 -24.88 -3.41
C GLU A 182 -2.35 -23.57 -3.84
N PRO A 183 -1.43 -23.01 -3.03
CA PRO A 183 -0.70 -21.79 -3.42
C PRO A 183 0.23 -22.04 -4.62
N LEU A 184 0.06 -21.34 -5.74
CA LEU A 184 0.81 -21.59 -6.98
C LEU A 184 2.09 -20.74 -7.17
N ASN A 185 2.64 -20.12 -6.13
CA ASN A 185 3.70 -19.10 -6.26
C ASN A 185 5.02 -19.43 -5.55
N TYR A 186 6.03 -18.57 -5.73
CA TYR A 186 7.37 -18.72 -5.15
C TYR A 186 7.37 -18.75 -3.61
N GLU A 187 6.29 -18.28 -2.97
CA GLU A 187 6.10 -18.30 -1.52
C GLU A 187 5.24 -19.49 -1.04
N MET A 188 4.99 -20.47 -1.90
CA MET A 188 4.15 -21.65 -1.62
C MET A 188 4.44 -22.23 -0.23
N LYS A 189 5.71 -22.49 0.11
CA LYS A 189 6.06 -23.04 1.44
C LYS A 189 5.59 -22.17 2.62
N LYS A 190 5.72 -20.85 2.51
CA LYS A 190 5.29 -19.92 3.57
C LYS A 190 3.76 -19.86 3.64
N ARG A 191 3.08 -19.78 2.47
CA ARG A 191 1.61 -19.83 2.36
C ARG A 191 1.04 -21.10 2.95
N THR A 192 1.55 -22.26 2.54
CA THR A 192 1.13 -23.56 3.08
C THR A 192 1.34 -23.63 4.60
N SER A 193 2.45 -23.10 5.12
CA SER A 193 2.68 -23.09 6.57
C SER A 193 1.73 -22.16 7.32
N LEU A 194 1.38 -21.01 6.76
CA LEU A 194 0.44 -20.07 7.36
C LEU A 194 -1.00 -20.63 7.31
N ARG A 195 -1.42 -21.21 6.18
CA ARG A 195 -2.72 -21.87 6.04
C ARG A 195 -2.89 -23.01 7.03
N LYS A 196 -1.84 -23.80 7.25
CA LYS A 196 -1.83 -24.83 8.29
C LYS A 196 -2.02 -24.30 9.70
N SER A 197 -1.63 -23.05 9.98
CA SER A 197 -1.85 -22.49 11.33
C SER A 197 -3.33 -22.17 11.59
N ILE A 198 -4.20 -22.27 10.59
CA ILE A 198 -5.64 -22.06 10.75
C ILE A 198 -6.47 -23.35 10.62
N ASP A 199 -5.84 -24.53 10.47
CA ASP A 199 -6.53 -25.81 10.26
C ASP A 199 -7.61 -26.07 11.33
N THR A 200 -7.33 -25.71 12.59
CA THR A 200 -8.32 -25.83 13.68
C THR A 200 -9.59 -25.00 13.46
N ILE A 201 -9.48 -23.81 12.84
CA ILE A 201 -10.67 -23.01 12.49
C ILE A 201 -11.41 -23.66 11.33
N VAL A 202 -10.67 -24.14 10.33
CA VAL A 202 -11.25 -24.81 9.15
C VAL A 202 -12.03 -26.05 9.56
N GLU A 203 -11.47 -26.90 10.42
CA GLU A 203 -12.15 -28.06 10.99
C GLU A 203 -13.40 -27.66 11.77
N TRP A 204 -13.33 -26.58 12.56
CA TRP A 204 -14.48 -26.07 13.31
C TRP A 204 -15.61 -25.60 12.37
N LEU A 205 -15.28 -24.82 11.33
CA LEU A 205 -16.24 -24.35 10.33
C LEU A 205 -16.90 -25.52 9.59
N GLN A 206 -16.13 -26.53 9.17
CA GLN A 206 -16.65 -27.71 8.49
C GLN A 206 -17.66 -28.50 9.33
N ASN A 207 -17.46 -28.55 10.65
CA ASN A 207 -18.35 -29.28 11.56
C ASN A 207 -19.61 -28.48 11.94
N ALA A 208 -19.57 -27.14 11.84
CA ALA A 208 -20.71 -26.29 12.19
C ALA A 208 -21.93 -26.55 11.29
N ASP A 209 -21.72 -26.87 10.01
CA ASP A 209 -22.80 -27.20 9.08
C ASP A 209 -23.38 -28.60 9.32
N THR A 210 -22.55 -29.57 9.74
CA THR A 210 -22.99 -30.96 9.92
C THR A 210 -23.94 -31.14 11.10
N ASP A 211 -23.84 -30.32 12.16
CA ASP A 211 -24.72 -30.39 13.33
C ASP A 211 -26.12 -29.78 13.08
N SER A 212 -26.32 -29.06 11.97
CA SER A 212 -27.61 -28.42 11.64
C SER A 212 -28.58 -29.31 10.86
N SER A 213 -28.10 -30.47 10.38
CA SER A 213 -28.82 -31.37 9.47
C SER A 213 -29.21 -32.73 10.07
N ASP A 214 -28.96 -32.94 11.37
CA ASP A 214 -29.42 -34.10 12.17
C ASP A 214 -30.53 -33.70 13.16
#